data_AF-A0A1Q3JGQ3-F1
#
_entry.id   AF-A0A1Q3JGQ3-F1
#
_cell.length_a   1.000
_cell.length_b   1.000
_cell.length_c   1.000
_cell.angle_alpha   90.00
_cell.angle_beta   90.00
_cell.angle_gamma   90.00
#
_symmetry.space_group_name_H-M   'P 1'
#
loop_
_entity.id
_entity.type
_entity.pdbx_description
1 polymer ?
#
loop_
_entity_poly.entity_id
_entity_poly.type
_entity_poly.pdbx_seq_one_letter_code
_entity_poly.pdbx_strand_id
1 'polypeptide(L)'
;MSGAFSAPRLARVSALSLVLLTVVCAGCSPKAVVAPSEAIVAVEPPAPEVRRVVSAEATVLSVDVPKGVLFLRLASSAATVQGLTIGYSASGEAMAGLKAGDRIIFDREVGDGGYVLATRKL
;
A
#
# COMPACT_ATOMS: atom_id res chain seq x y z
N MET A 1 -48.90 31.67 -22.08
CA MET A 1 -47.72 32.53 -21.85
C MET A 1 -46.60 32.03 -22.74
N SER A 2 -46.12 32.93 -23.60
CA SER A 2 -45.11 32.74 -24.64
C SER A 2 -43.72 32.46 -24.09
N GLY A 3 -42.87 31.78 -24.88
CA GLY A 3 -41.42 31.83 -24.72
C GLY A 3 -40.66 30.68 -25.37
N ALA A 4 -40.22 30.85 -26.62
CA ALA A 4 -39.18 30.07 -27.27
C ALA A 4 -37.84 30.80 -27.14
N PHE A 5 -36.73 30.11 -26.84
CA PHE A 5 -35.34 30.59 -26.98
C PHE A 5 -34.42 29.34 -27.04
N SER A 6 -33.98 28.89 -28.22
CA SER A 6 -32.87 29.38 -29.05
C SER A 6 -31.50 29.35 -28.35
N ALA A 7 -30.66 28.38 -28.74
CA ALA A 7 -29.24 28.28 -28.38
C ALA A 7 -28.41 29.40 -29.02
N PRO A 8 -27.26 29.74 -28.41
CA PRO A 8 -26.08 30.00 -29.23
C PRO A 8 -24.75 29.47 -28.66
N ARG A 9 -23.97 28.87 -29.58
CA ARG A 9 -22.55 29.10 -29.90
C ARG A 9 -21.43 28.93 -28.85
N LEU A 10 -20.49 28.06 -29.26
CA LEU A 10 -19.06 28.05 -28.94
C LEU A 10 -18.44 29.46 -28.78
N ALA A 11 -17.53 29.61 -27.81
CA ALA A 11 -16.15 30.09 -28.06
C ALA A 11 -15.28 30.06 -26.79
N ARG A 12 -14.04 29.55 -26.98
CA ARG A 12 -12.73 30.02 -26.42
C ARG A 12 -12.60 30.03 -24.88
N VAL A 13 -11.59 29.40 -24.29
CA VAL A 13 -10.18 29.84 -24.36
C VAL A 13 -9.23 28.67 -24.06
N SER A 14 -8.27 28.48 -24.96
CA SER A 14 -7.01 27.76 -24.74
C SER A 14 -6.12 28.48 -23.74
N ALA A 15 -5.39 27.74 -22.90
CA ALA A 15 -3.94 27.86 -22.77
C ALA A 15 -3.43 27.01 -21.60
N LEU A 16 -2.76 25.90 -21.90
CA LEU A 16 -1.46 25.62 -21.31
C LEU A 16 -0.78 24.59 -22.20
N SER A 17 -0.09 25.18 -23.15
CA SER A 17 0.85 24.60 -24.09
C SER A 17 2.05 24.06 -23.32
N LEU A 18 2.37 22.78 -23.47
CA LEU A 18 3.74 22.32 -23.31
C LEU A 18 4.14 21.48 -24.52
N VAL A 19 4.51 22.23 -25.55
CA VAL A 19 5.59 21.97 -26.51
C VAL A 19 5.64 20.54 -27.08
N LEU A 20 4.98 20.41 -28.23
CA LEU A 20 5.11 19.31 -29.16
C LEU A 20 6.50 19.31 -29.82
N LEU A 21 7.08 18.12 -29.87
CA LEU A 21 8.13 17.67 -30.79
C LEU A 21 8.01 18.34 -32.18
N THR A 22 9.14 18.83 -32.68
CA THR A 22 9.55 18.87 -34.10
C THR A 22 10.92 19.59 -34.12
N VAL A 23 11.90 19.36 -34.97
CA VAL A 23 12.11 18.52 -36.16
C VAL A 23 13.61 18.66 -36.47
N VAL A 24 14.23 17.55 -36.88
CA VAL A 24 15.29 17.43 -37.89
C VAL A 24 16.42 18.48 -37.91
N CYS A 25 17.65 18.01 -37.71
CA CYS A 25 18.76 18.35 -38.59
C CYS A 25 19.56 17.08 -38.88
N ALA A 26 19.32 16.52 -40.07
CA ALA A 26 20.23 15.62 -40.73
C ALA A 26 21.49 16.40 -41.15
N GLY A 27 22.66 15.81 -40.90
CA GLY A 27 23.90 16.14 -41.60
C GLY A 27 24.72 17.31 -41.04
N CYS A 28 25.72 16.99 -40.21
CA CYS A 28 27.09 17.49 -40.35
C CYS A 28 28.00 16.82 -39.31
N SER A 29 28.76 15.81 -39.73
CA SER A 29 30.11 15.58 -39.17
C SER A 29 30.98 16.83 -39.43
N PRO A 30 32.16 17.03 -38.81
CA PRO A 30 32.83 16.30 -37.73
C PRO A 30 33.30 17.23 -36.58
N LYS A 31 33.51 16.70 -35.37
CA LYS A 31 34.73 16.93 -34.55
C LYS A 31 34.56 16.29 -33.19
N ALA A 32 35.54 15.45 -32.86
CA ALA A 32 35.74 14.86 -31.56
C ALA A 32 35.65 15.93 -30.45
N VAL A 33 34.73 15.76 -29.53
CA VAL A 33 34.81 16.35 -28.20
C VAL A 33 34.66 15.21 -27.22
N VAL A 34 35.79 14.92 -26.58
CA VAL A 34 35.95 14.02 -25.45
C VAL A 34 35.00 14.48 -24.35
N ALA A 35 34.05 13.62 -23.95
CA ALA A 35 33.28 13.78 -22.72
C ALA A 35 33.84 12.79 -21.68
N PRO A 36 34.06 13.22 -20.43
CA PRO A 36 34.75 12.44 -19.42
C PRO A 36 33.90 11.24 -18.98
N SER A 37 34.57 10.10 -18.74
CA SER A 37 33.95 8.93 -18.12
C SER A 37 33.47 9.28 -16.71
N GLU A 38 32.20 9.61 -16.58
CA GLU A 38 31.51 9.53 -15.29
C GLU A 38 31.31 8.05 -14.97
N ALA A 39 32.03 7.58 -13.96
CA ALA A 39 31.84 6.28 -13.35
C ALA A 39 30.39 6.21 -12.84
N ILE A 40 29.56 5.47 -13.55
CA ILE A 40 28.20 5.15 -13.13
C ILE A 40 28.35 4.24 -11.90
N VAL A 41 28.20 4.81 -10.71
CA VAL A 41 28.00 4.04 -9.49
C VAL A 41 26.66 3.34 -9.69
N ALA A 42 26.71 2.07 -10.07
CA ALA A 42 25.56 1.19 -10.03
C ALA A 42 25.13 1.07 -8.57
N VAL A 43 24.21 1.93 -8.15
CA VAL A 43 23.51 1.78 -6.87
C VAL A 43 22.61 0.58 -7.07
N GLU A 44 23.08 -0.57 -6.60
CA GLU A 44 22.31 -1.80 -6.54
C GLU A 44 20.99 -1.50 -5.78
N PRO A 45 19.82 -1.74 -6.38
CA PRO A 45 18.55 -1.51 -5.69
C PRO A 45 18.53 -2.38 -4.43
N PRO A 46 18.14 -1.83 -3.26
CA PRO A 46 18.13 -2.61 -2.03
C PRO A 46 17.29 -3.88 -2.21
N ALA A 47 17.82 -5.00 -1.75
CA ALA A 47 17.16 -6.30 -1.86
C ALA A 47 15.72 -6.22 -1.31
N PRO A 48 14.74 -6.88 -1.96
CA PRO A 48 13.35 -6.80 -1.54
C PRO A 48 13.23 -7.33 -0.10
N GLU A 49 12.75 -6.49 0.82
CA GLU A 49 12.44 -6.91 2.18
C GLU A 49 11.41 -8.04 2.12
N VAL A 50 11.84 -9.26 2.44
CA VAL A 50 10.96 -10.41 2.49
C VAL A 50 10.03 -10.22 3.69
N ARG A 51 8.80 -9.79 3.43
CA ARG A 51 7.73 -9.73 4.44
C ARG A 51 7.54 -11.12 5.04
N ARG A 52 7.99 -11.30 6.28
CA ARG A 52 7.84 -12.56 7.00
C ARG A 52 6.43 -12.60 7.59
N VAL A 53 5.62 -13.54 7.12
CA VAL A 53 4.28 -13.80 7.65
C VAL A 53 4.34 -14.98 8.62
N VAL A 54 3.70 -14.84 9.78
CA VAL A 54 3.62 -15.89 10.81
C VAL A 54 2.18 -16.10 11.20
N SER A 55 1.76 -17.36 11.25
CA SER A 55 0.45 -17.78 11.75
C SER A 55 0.50 -18.10 13.24
N ALA A 56 -0.53 -17.70 14.00
CA ALA A 56 -0.65 -18.06 15.42
C ALA A 56 -2.11 -18.30 15.81
N GLU A 57 -2.31 -19.10 16.87
CA GLU A 57 -3.61 -19.30 17.50
C GLU A 57 -3.85 -18.27 18.61
N ALA A 58 -5.08 -17.76 18.71
CA ALA A 58 -5.47 -16.83 19.76
C ALA A 58 -6.95 -16.93 20.13
N THR A 59 -7.28 -16.34 21.27
CA THR A 59 -8.66 -16.03 21.67
C THR A 59 -8.87 -14.53 21.57
N VAL A 60 -9.95 -14.11 20.91
CA VAL A 60 -10.35 -12.70 20.81
C VAL A 60 -10.83 -12.22 22.16
N LEU A 61 -10.25 -11.14 22.68
CA LEU A 61 -10.70 -10.51 23.92
C LEU A 61 -11.66 -9.35 23.64
N SER A 62 -11.32 -8.52 22.66
CA SER A 62 -12.17 -7.42 22.20
C SER A 62 -11.78 -6.98 20.79
N VAL A 63 -12.70 -6.30 20.12
CA VAL A 63 -12.53 -5.77 18.76
C VAL A 63 -12.91 -4.29 18.79
N ASP A 64 -12.00 -3.41 18.40
CA ASP A 64 -12.24 -1.98 18.21
C ASP A 64 -12.20 -1.67 16.71
N VAL A 65 -13.34 -1.86 16.03
CA VAL A 65 -13.47 -1.66 14.59
C VAL A 65 -13.15 -0.21 14.16
N PRO A 66 -13.64 0.84 14.86
CA PRO A 66 -13.29 2.22 14.52
C PRO A 66 -11.79 2.51 14.59
N LYS A 67 -11.07 1.90 15.54
CA LYS A 67 -9.61 2.08 15.66
C LYS A 67 -8.80 1.09 14.82
N GLY A 68 -9.42 0.07 14.25
CA GLY A 68 -8.70 -0.96 13.51
C GLY A 68 -7.86 -1.86 14.40
N VAL A 69 -8.25 -2.08 15.67
CA VAL A 69 -7.43 -2.79 16.66
C VAL A 69 -8.15 -4.04 17.17
N LEU A 70 -7.42 -5.16 17.19
CA LEU A 70 -7.85 -6.45 17.69
C LEU A 70 -7.03 -6.82 18.94
N PHE A 71 -7.68 -7.01 20.08
CA PHE A 71 -7.01 -7.46 21.30
C PHE A 71 -7.11 -8.97 21.41
N LEU A 72 -5.96 -9.64 21.39
CA LEU A 72 -5.84 -11.08 21.35
C LEU A 72 -5.10 -11.61 22.57
N ARG A 73 -5.60 -12.70 23.14
CA ARG A 73 -4.83 -13.56 24.05
C ARG A 73 -4.23 -14.70 23.23
N LEU A 74 -2.91 -14.73 23.14
CA LEU A 74 -2.22 -15.76 22.37
C LEU A 74 -2.36 -17.12 23.06
N ALA A 75 -2.70 -18.14 22.26
CA ALA A 75 -2.58 -19.51 22.70
C ALA A 75 -1.09 -19.85 22.89
N SER A 76 -0.83 -20.82 23.75
CA SER A 76 0.52 -21.37 23.90
C SER A 76 1.03 -21.88 22.57
N SER A 77 2.17 -21.39 22.11
CA SER A 77 2.93 -22.03 21.05
C SER A 77 4.41 -21.93 21.37
N ALA A 78 5.25 -22.75 20.72
CA ALA A 78 6.70 -22.62 20.85
C ALA A 78 7.23 -21.23 20.44
N ALA A 79 6.43 -20.46 19.68
CA ALA A 79 6.77 -19.12 19.19
C ALA A 79 6.13 -17.98 20.00
N THR A 80 5.29 -18.26 21.02
CA THR A 80 4.52 -17.24 21.74
C THR A 80 4.55 -17.46 23.25
N VAL A 81 4.71 -16.37 24.00
CA VAL A 81 4.58 -16.40 25.46
C VAL A 81 3.10 -16.62 25.80
N GLN A 82 2.80 -17.69 26.54
CA GLN A 82 1.44 -18.02 26.97
C GLN A 82 0.75 -16.86 27.69
N GLY A 83 -0.55 -16.68 27.42
CA GLY A 83 -1.39 -15.74 28.17
C GLY A 83 -1.09 -14.27 27.90
N LEU A 84 -0.12 -13.97 27.02
CA LEU A 84 0.20 -12.61 26.62
C LEU A 84 -0.99 -12.02 25.87
N THR A 85 -1.40 -10.84 26.32
CA THR A 85 -2.42 -10.03 25.65
C THR A 85 -1.74 -8.99 24.79
N ILE A 86 -2.04 -8.99 23.49
CA ILE A 86 -1.44 -8.08 22.52
C ILE A 86 -2.56 -7.43 21.70
N GLY A 87 -2.46 -6.12 21.49
CA GLY A 87 -3.25 -5.41 20.51
C GLY A 87 -2.56 -5.43 19.15
N TYR A 88 -3.26 -5.88 18.11
CA TYR A 88 -2.78 -5.85 16.74
C TYR A 88 -3.62 -4.91 15.89
N SER A 89 -2.98 -4.22 14.95
CA SER A 89 -3.68 -3.50 13.90
C SER A 89 -4.22 -4.51 12.87
N ALA A 90 -5.46 -4.33 12.41
CA ALA A 90 -6.12 -5.24 11.49
C ALA A 90 -7.05 -4.48 10.53
N SER A 91 -7.27 -5.02 9.33
CA SER A 91 -8.27 -4.48 8.41
C SER A 91 -9.68 -4.79 8.88
N GLY A 92 -10.67 -3.99 8.42
CA GLY A 92 -12.09 -4.25 8.70
C GLY A 92 -12.54 -5.64 8.25
N GLU A 93 -11.99 -6.14 7.15
CA GLU A 93 -12.27 -7.49 6.63
C GLU A 93 -11.70 -8.57 7.56
N ALA A 94 -10.46 -8.41 8.06
CA ALA A 94 -9.85 -9.34 8.99
C ALA A 94 -10.54 -9.36 10.36
N MET A 95 -11.24 -8.29 10.73
CA MET A 95 -12.04 -8.20 11.96
C MET A 95 -13.51 -8.61 11.76
N ALA A 96 -13.96 -8.78 10.51
CA ALA A 96 -15.37 -8.96 10.20
C ALA A 96 -15.96 -10.20 10.86
N GLY A 97 -17.04 -10.02 11.60
CA GLY A 97 -17.75 -11.10 12.27
C GLY A 97 -17.05 -11.69 13.49
N LEU A 98 -15.87 -11.19 13.89
CA LEU A 98 -15.21 -11.60 15.14
C LEU A 98 -15.93 -11.01 16.36
N LYS A 99 -16.02 -11.79 17.43
CA LYS A 99 -16.50 -11.35 18.74
C LYS A 99 -15.59 -11.83 19.86
N ALA A 100 -15.67 -11.17 21.02
CA ALA A 100 -14.98 -11.61 22.22
C ALA A 100 -15.32 -13.08 22.54
N GLY A 101 -14.30 -13.86 22.90
CA GLY A 101 -14.38 -15.29 23.18
C GLY A 101 -14.19 -16.20 21.96
N ASP A 102 -14.22 -15.67 20.73
CA ASP A 102 -13.93 -16.50 19.55
C ASP A 102 -12.48 -17.00 19.59
N ARG A 103 -12.29 -18.28 19.27
CA ARG A 103 -10.96 -18.86 19.00
C ARG A 103 -10.66 -18.72 17.52
N ILE A 104 -9.46 -18.24 17.21
CA ILE A 104 -9.04 -17.96 15.84
C ILE A 104 -7.62 -18.46 15.57
N ILE A 105 -7.33 -18.69 14.30
CA ILE A 105 -5.98 -18.62 13.74
C ILE A 105 -5.87 -17.31 12.96
N PHE A 106 -4.76 -16.60 13.11
CA PHE A 106 -4.52 -15.36 12.40
C PHE A 106 -3.11 -15.33 11.81
N ASP A 107 -2.98 -14.69 10.65
CA ASP A 107 -1.72 -14.46 9.96
C ASP A 107 -1.31 -13.01 10.18
N ARG A 108 -0.07 -12.80 10.63
CA ARG A 108 0.49 -11.46 10.85
C ARG A 108 1.81 -11.26 10.15
N GLU A 109 2.08 -10.02 9.73
CA GLU A 109 3.43 -9.61 9.35
C GLU A 109 4.30 -9.46 10.61
N VAL A 110 5.54 -9.94 10.53
CA VAL A 110 6.55 -9.77 11.58
C VAL A 110 7.30 -8.47 11.33
N GLY A 111 7.14 -7.51 12.24
CA GLY A 111 7.75 -6.17 12.17
C GLY A 111 7.24 -5.27 13.29
N ASP A 112 7.60 -3.99 13.25
CA ASP A 112 7.19 -2.99 14.25
C ASP A 112 5.67 -2.80 14.24
N GLY A 113 4.99 -3.43 15.19
CA GLY A 113 3.56 -3.25 15.46
C GLY A 113 2.65 -4.41 15.03
N GLY A 114 3.12 -5.36 14.22
CA GLY A 114 2.38 -6.57 13.83
C GLY A 114 1.01 -6.29 13.20
N TYR A 115 0.90 -6.38 11.86
CA TYR A 115 -0.39 -6.20 11.18
C TYR A 115 -1.04 -7.55 10.90
N VAL A 116 -2.33 -7.70 11.24
CA VAL A 116 -3.12 -8.90 10.94
C VAL A 116 -3.62 -8.83 9.51
N LEU A 117 -3.18 -9.78 8.70
CA LEU A 117 -3.54 -9.89 7.29
C LEU A 117 -4.84 -10.66 7.09
N ALA A 118 -5.03 -11.72 7.88
CA ALA A 118 -6.19 -12.60 7.78
C ALA A 118 -6.49 -13.24 9.13
N THR A 119 -7.77 -13.56 9.35
CA THR A 119 -8.22 -14.35 10.49
C THR A 119 -9.15 -15.46 10.01
N ARG A 120 -9.16 -16.58 10.73
CA ARG A 120 -10.13 -17.66 10.56
C ARG A 120 -10.56 -18.18 11.92
N LYS A 121 -11.87 -18.41 12.12
CA LYS A 121 -12.39 -19.01 13.35
C LYS A 121 -12.12 -20.51 13.39
N LEU A 122 -11.90 -21.02 14.58
CA LEU A 122 -11.77 -22.44 14.90
C LEU A 122 -13.09 -23.03 15.40
#